data_AF-A0A959R6Y7-F1
#
_entry.id   AF-A0A959R6Y7-F1
#
_cell.length_a   1.000
_cell.length_b   1.000
_cell.length_c   1.000
_cell.angle_alpha   90.00
_cell.angle_beta   90.00
_cell.angle_gamma   90.00
#
_symmetry.space_group_name_H-M   'P 1'
#
loop_
_entity.id
_entity.type
_entity.pdbx_description
1 polymer ?
#
loop_
_entity_poly.entity_id
_entity_poly.type
_entity_poly.pdbx_seq_one_letter_code
_entity_poly.pdbx_strand_id
1 'polypeptide(L)'
;ITVSDSAKAIAFFSTKAAFLDTATNDWNENSPIGKAFDDAKEHFEKIYKNYDTTKRKNLAYEMAMATVLSSFNTGVTLHKKDPTTGNFKPLVVKTVIPNPNKPKKKEYVQDCL
;
A
#
# COMPACT_ATOMS: atom_id res chain seq x y z
N ILE A 1 4.67 -9.22 9.27
CA ILE A 1 5.48 -8.67 8.17
C ILE A 1 6.47 -9.74 7.78
N THR A 2 6.64 -10.00 6.49
CA THR A 2 7.63 -10.95 5.98
C THR A 2 8.55 -10.25 4.99
N VAL A 3 9.85 -10.50 5.11
CA VAL A 3 10.86 -10.10 4.13
C VAL A 3 11.03 -11.27 3.17
N SER A 4 10.58 -11.11 1.92
CA SER A 4 10.72 -12.10 0.85
C SER A 4 12.06 -11.98 0.11
N ASP A 5 12.69 -10.81 0.16
CA ASP A 5 13.99 -10.54 -0.45
C ASP A 5 14.75 -9.50 0.40
N SER A 6 15.76 -9.97 1.14
CA SER A 6 16.52 -9.13 2.06
C SER A 6 17.32 -8.04 1.35
N ALA A 7 17.84 -8.30 0.14
CA ALA A 7 18.63 -7.31 -0.59
C ALA A 7 17.74 -6.15 -1.06
N LYS A 8 16.54 -6.46 -1.58
CA LYS A 8 15.56 -5.43 -1.96
C LYS A 8 15.03 -4.67 -0.74
N ALA A 9 14.79 -5.35 0.37
CA ALA A 9 14.33 -4.71 1.59
C ALA A 9 15.39 -3.73 2.14
N ILE A 10 16.65 -4.14 2.17
CA ILE A 10 17.77 -3.26 2.56
C ILE A 10 17.83 -2.06 1.62
N ALA A 11 17.84 -2.27 0.30
CA ALA A 11 17.89 -1.18 -0.67
C ALA A 11 16.74 -0.18 -0.47
N PHE A 12 15.51 -0.68 -0.27
CA PHE A 12 14.35 0.13 0.03
C PHE A 12 14.53 0.95 1.32
N PHE A 13 14.93 0.33 2.43
CA PHE A 13 15.15 1.04 3.69
C PHE A 13 16.32 2.03 3.63
N SER A 14 17.36 1.75 2.86
CA SER A 14 18.49 2.68 2.63
C SER A 14 18.05 3.93 1.88
N THR A 15 17.02 3.84 1.04
CA THR A 15 16.44 5.00 0.33
C THR A 15 15.34 5.72 1.10
N LYS A 16 15.00 5.26 2.31
CA LYS A 16 13.88 5.78 3.12
C LYS A 16 13.96 7.30 3.32
N ALA A 17 15.15 7.84 3.60
CA ALA A 17 15.33 9.28 3.82
C ALA A 17 15.03 10.15 2.59
N ALA A 18 15.15 9.60 1.37
CA ALA A 18 14.81 10.30 0.14
C ALA A 18 13.30 10.29 -0.16
N PHE A 19 12.58 9.38 0.49
CA PHE A 19 11.15 9.14 0.26
C PHE A 19 10.24 9.59 1.40
N LEU A 20 10.80 9.92 2.56
CA LEU A 20 10.05 10.52 3.66
C LEU A 20 10.25 12.03 3.71
N ASP A 21 9.19 12.72 4.10
CA ASP A 21 9.25 14.11 4.51
C ASP A 21 9.92 14.18 5.89
N THR A 22 11.01 14.94 5.98
CA THR A 22 11.85 15.00 7.19
C THR A 22 11.19 15.72 8.36
N ALA A 23 10.16 16.55 8.10
CA ALA A 23 9.45 17.29 9.14
C ALA A 23 8.34 16.45 9.78
N THR A 24 7.70 15.58 8.98
CA THR A 24 6.51 14.82 9.41
C THR A 24 6.79 13.33 9.61
N ASN A 25 7.89 12.80 9.08
CA ASN A 25 8.16 11.35 8.93
C ASN A 25 7.11 10.61 8.09
N ASP A 26 6.26 11.33 7.36
CA ASP A 26 5.31 10.77 6.40
C ASP A 26 5.96 10.58 5.03
N TRP A 27 5.27 9.90 4.11
CA TRP A 27 5.75 9.82 2.73
C TRP A 27 5.86 11.23 2.14
N ASN A 28 6.99 11.52 1.51
CA ASN A 28 7.16 12.75 0.74
C ASN A 28 6.19 12.73 -0.45
N GLU A 29 5.16 13.56 -0.41
CA GLU A 29 4.10 13.68 -1.44
C GLU A 29 4.66 14.01 -2.83
N ASN A 30 5.85 14.61 -2.91
CA ASN A 30 6.50 14.89 -4.19
C ASN A 30 7.23 13.67 -4.78
N SER A 31 7.53 12.66 -3.96
CA SER A 31 8.22 11.45 -4.39
C SER A 31 7.29 10.50 -5.16
N PRO A 32 7.82 9.64 -6.06
CA PRO A 32 6.99 8.66 -6.76
C PRO A 32 6.23 7.71 -5.83
N ILE A 33 6.83 7.34 -4.69
CA ILE A 33 6.20 6.44 -3.72
C ILE A 33 5.13 7.15 -2.88
N GLY A 34 5.34 8.42 -2.50
CA GLY A 34 4.32 9.22 -1.82
C GLY A 34 3.09 9.42 -2.69
N LYS A 35 3.27 9.81 -3.97
CA LYS A 35 2.16 9.91 -4.93
C LYS A 35 1.39 8.60 -5.08
N ALA A 36 2.11 7.48 -5.20
CA ALA A 36 1.49 6.17 -5.30
C ALA A 36 0.74 5.77 -4.02
N PHE A 37 1.27 6.15 -2.85
CA PHE A 37 0.62 5.92 -1.56
C PHE A 37 -0.68 6.72 -1.46
N ASP A 38 -0.64 8.01 -1.77
CA ASP A 38 -1.82 8.90 -1.68
C ASP A 38 -2.91 8.49 -2.67
N ASP A 39 -2.54 8.18 -3.91
CA ASP A 39 -3.45 7.65 -4.93
C ASP A 39 -4.18 6.39 -4.44
N ALA A 40 -3.44 5.44 -3.86
CA ALA A 40 -4.00 4.19 -3.35
C ALA A 40 -4.89 4.45 -2.12
N LYS A 41 -4.44 5.29 -1.19
CA LYS A 41 -5.16 5.63 0.02
C LYS A 41 -6.50 6.29 -0.30
N GLU A 42 -6.52 7.28 -1.20
CA GLU A 42 -7.75 7.96 -1.62
C GLU A 42 -8.74 6.98 -2.26
N HIS A 43 -8.25 6.05 -3.08
CA HIS A 43 -9.07 5.00 -3.67
C HIS A 43 -9.71 4.10 -2.60
N PHE A 44 -8.91 3.60 -1.64
CA PHE A 44 -9.42 2.73 -0.59
C PHE A 44 -10.33 3.46 0.42
N GLU A 45 -10.10 4.75 0.70
CA GLU A 45 -11.02 5.56 1.50
C GLU A 45 -12.40 5.68 0.84
N LYS A 46 -12.44 5.80 -0.50
CA LYS A 46 -13.71 5.79 -1.27
C LYS A 46 -14.40 4.43 -1.23
N ILE A 47 -13.65 3.32 -1.32
CA ILE A 47 -14.20 1.96 -1.20
C ILE A 47 -14.79 1.74 0.20
N TYR A 48 -14.07 2.15 1.24
CA TYR A 48 -14.47 1.94 2.64
C TYR A 48 -15.35 3.06 3.21
N LYS A 49 -16.02 3.86 2.35
CA LYS A 49 -16.83 5.03 2.77
C LYS A 49 -17.92 4.71 3.80
N ASN A 50 -18.42 3.47 3.84
CA ASN A 50 -19.47 3.01 4.75
C ASN A 50 -18.95 2.51 6.10
N TYR A 51 -17.64 2.46 6.31
CA TYR A 51 -17.01 2.11 7.58
C TYR A 51 -16.96 3.33 8.49
N ASP A 52 -16.87 3.14 9.80
CA ASP A 52 -16.60 4.23 10.73
C ASP A 52 -15.26 4.91 10.39
N THR A 53 -15.13 6.19 10.73
CA THR A 53 -13.99 7.03 10.33
C THR A 53 -12.64 6.42 10.70
N THR A 54 -12.52 5.82 11.87
CA THR A 54 -11.26 5.24 12.35
C THR A 54 -10.91 3.99 11.56
N LYS A 55 -11.86 3.06 11.44
CA LYS A 55 -11.66 1.81 10.68
C LYS A 55 -11.43 2.08 9.21
N ARG A 56 -12.15 3.04 8.62
CA ARG A 56 -11.97 3.49 7.24
C ARG A 56 -10.53 3.95 7.00
N LYS A 57 -10.03 4.87 7.84
CA LYS A 57 -8.67 5.42 7.72
C LYS A 57 -7.61 4.32 7.88
N ASN A 58 -7.76 3.45 8.86
CA ASN A 58 -6.82 2.37 9.12
C ASN A 58 -6.76 1.37 7.96
N LEU A 59 -7.93 0.93 7.47
CA LEU A 59 -7.99 0.01 6.33
C LEU A 59 -7.41 0.63 5.07
N ALA A 60 -7.74 1.89 4.77
CA ALA A 60 -7.19 2.57 3.60
C ALA A 60 -5.66 2.71 3.69
N TYR A 61 -5.13 3.05 4.86
CA TYR A 61 -3.69 3.14 5.10
C TYR A 61 -2.98 1.79 4.90
N GLU A 62 -3.51 0.71 5.50
CA GLU A 62 -2.94 -0.64 5.36
C GLU A 62 -2.88 -1.09 3.89
N MET A 63 -3.94 -0.82 3.14
CA MET A 63 -4.04 -1.18 1.73
C MET A 63 -3.13 -0.32 0.84
N ALA A 64 -3.02 0.97 1.13
CA ALA A 64 -2.05 1.85 0.48
C ALA A 64 -0.61 1.40 0.73
N MET A 65 -0.28 1.01 1.97
CA MET A 65 1.03 0.45 2.31
C MET A 65 1.32 -0.86 1.57
N ALA A 66 0.36 -1.79 1.52
CA ALA A 66 0.50 -3.03 0.77
C ALA A 66 0.72 -2.77 -0.73
N THR A 67 0.05 -1.74 -1.27
CA THR A 67 0.18 -1.33 -2.67
C THR A 67 1.58 -0.83 -3.00
N VAL A 68 2.14 0.07 -2.18
CA VAL A 68 3.49 0.61 -2.45
C VAL A 68 4.57 -0.44 -2.25
N LEU A 69 4.47 -1.29 -1.22
CA LEU A 69 5.44 -2.36 -0.98
C LEU A 69 5.49 -3.35 -2.15
N SER A 70 4.32 -3.69 -2.70
CA SER A 70 4.19 -4.53 -3.89
C SER A 70 4.71 -3.82 -5.15
N SER A 71 4.23 -2.61 -5.43
CA SER A 71 4.52 -1.89 -6.69
C SER A 71 5.98 -1.48 -6.83
N PHE A 72 6.66 -1.20 -5.71
CA PHE A 72 8.08 -0.87 -5.69
C PHE A 72 8.98 -2.09 -5.48
N ASN A 73 8.41 -3.31 -5.48
CA ASN A 73 9.16 -4.57 -5.34
C ASN A 73 10.13 -4.52 -4.15
N THR A 74 9.65 -4.08 -2.99
CA THR A 74 10.52 -3.79 -1.83
C THR A 74 11.04 -5.06 -1.16
N GLY A 75 10.59 -6.24 -1.58
CA GLY A 75 10.90 -7.50 -0.90
C GLY A 75 10.23 -7.62 0.47
N VAL A 76 9.17 -6.83 0.73
CA VAL A 76 8.43 -6.84 2.01
C VAL A 76 6.94 -7.06 1.74
N THR A 77 6.31 -7.94 2.52
CA THR A 77 4.87 -8.20 2.47
C THR A 77 4.23 -7.96 3.84
N LEU A 78 3.11 -7.23 3.85
CA LEU A 78 2.29 -7.05 5.04
C LEU A 78 1.36 -8.24 5.22
N HIS A 79 1.23 -8.70 6.45
CA HIS A 79 0.26 -9.74 6.81
C HIS A 79 -0.78 -9.14 7.73
N LYS A 80 -2.05 -9.47 7.49
CA LYS A 80 -3.17 -9.11 8.36
C LYS A 80 -3.81 -10.38 8.93
N LYS A 81 -4.21 -10.30 10.19
CA LYS A 81 -4.94 -11.37 10.85
C LYS A 81 -6.35 -11.43 10.26
N ASP A 82 -6.70 -12.58 9.70
CA ASP A 82 -8.06 -12.92 9.30
C ASP A 82 -8.89 -13.11 10.58
N PRO A 83 -9.94 -12.29 10.79
CA PRO A 83 -10.77 -12.38 11.98
C PRO A 83 -11.60 -13.67 12.03
N THR A 84 -11.87 -14.32 10.89
CA THR A 84 -12.67 -15.54 10.80
C THR A 84 -11.86 -16.78 11.16
N THR A 85 -10.60 -16.85 10.70
CA THR A 85 -9.74 -18.03 10.91
C THR A 85 -8.69 -17.83 12.01
N GLY A 86 -8.43 -16.59 12.41
CA GLY A 86 -7.34 -16.24 13.32
C GLY A 86 -5.95 -16.30 12.68
N ASN A 87 -5.84 -16.73 11.42
CA ASN A 87 -4.58 -16.87 10.70
C ASN A 87 -4.12 -15.54 10.11
N PHE A 88 -2.81 -15.36 9.98
CA PHE A 88 -2.25 -14.22 9.26
C PHE A 88 -2.15 -14.53 7.78
N LYS A 89 -2.76 -13.67 6.94
CA LYS A 89 -2.71 -13.78 5.49
C LYS A 89 -2.03 -12.55 4.88
N PRO A 90 -1.36 -12.68 3.74
CA PRO A 90 -0.75 -11.55 3.06
C PRO A 90 -1.81 -10.57 2.56
N LEU A 91 -1.57 -9.29 2.82
CA LEU A 91 -2.29 -8.19 2.18
C LEU A 91 -1.71 -8.03 0.78
N VAL A 92 -2.45 -8.49 -0.22
CA VAL A 92 -2.08 -8.39 -1.63
C VAL A 92 -2.98 -7.36 -2.28
N VAL A 93 -2.36 -6.35 -2.89
CA VAL A 93 -3.06 -5.40 -3.76
C VAL A 93 -2.47 -5.50 -5.15
N LYS A 94 -3.33 -5.81 -6.12
CA LYS A 94 -3.00 -5.79 -7.53
C LYS A 94 -3.42 -4.46 -8.12
N THR A 95 -2.50 -3.82 -8.82
CA THR A 95 -2.81 -2.66 -9.64
C THR A 95 -3.19 -3.16 -11.02
N VAL A 96 -4.44 -2.97 -11.43
CA VAL A 96 -4.91 -3.28 -12.78
C VAL A 96 -5.20 -1.97 -13.53
N ILE A 97 -4.95 -1.97 -14.84
CA ILE A 97 -5.38 -0.88 -15.72
C ILE A 97 -6.65 -1.38 -16.41
N PRO A 98 -7.85 -0.91 -16.00
CA PRO A 98 -9.13 -1.45 -16.49
C PRO A 98 -9.37 -1.11 -17.96
N ASN A 99 -8.71 -0.07 -18.45
CA ASN A 99 -8.83 0.39 -19.83
C ASN A 99 -7.45 0.80 -20.36
N PRO A 100 -6.88 0.04 -21.33
CA PRO A 100 -5.60 0.37 -21.97
C PRO A 100 -5.56 1.76 -22.60
N ASN A 101 -6.72 2.28 -23.05
CA ASN A 101 -6.87 3.59 -23.66
C ASN A 101 -7.05 4.71 -22.62
N LYS A 102 -7.16 4.38 -21.33
CA LYS A 102 -7.15 5.32 -20.19
C LYS A 102 -6.13 4.86 -19.15
N PRO A 103 -4.83 4.84 -19.49
CA PRO A 103 -3.78 4.25 -18.64
C PRO A 103 -3.62 4.95 -17.28
N LYS A 104 -4.18 6.16 -17.13
CA LYS A 104 -4.16 6.92 -15.87
C LYS A 104 -5.15 6.40 -14.81
N LYS A 105 -6.16 5.62 -15.20
CA LYS A 105 -7.12 5.07 -14.23
C LYS A 105 -6.61 3.72 -13.74
N LYS A 106 -5.80 3.73 -12.69
CA LYS A 106 -5.41 2.52 -11.97
C LYS A 106 -6.58 2.06 -11.12
N GLU A 107 -6.88 0.77 -11.11
CA GLU A 107 -7.75 0.15 -10.13
C GLU A 107 -6.89 -0.70 -9.19
N TYR A 108 -7.11 -0.51 -7.89
CA TYR A 108 -6.46 -1.30 -6.86
C TYR A 108 -7.45 -2.38 -6.40
N VAL A 109 -7.11 -3.64 -6.70
CA VAL A 109 -7.91 -4.81 -6.33
C VAL A 109 -7.26 -5.47 -5.13
N GLN A 110 -8.01 -5.56 -4.04
CA GLN A 110 -7.64 -6.38 -2.89
C GLN A 110 -7.78 -7.84 -3.29
N ASP A 111 -6.65 -8.56 -3.36
CA ASP A 111 -6.67 -9.92 -3.88
C ASP A 111 -6.86 -10.99 -2.79
N CYS A 112 -6.86 -10.64 -1.50
CA CYS A 112 -7.21 -11.56 -0.39
C CYS A 112 -7.51 -10.82 0.92
N LEU A 113 -8.45 -11.36 1.71
CA LEU A 113 -8.48 -11.43 3.17
C LEU A 113 -8.90 -12.86 3.55
#